data_AF-A0A9Q0BTA8-F1
#
_entry.id   AF-A0A9Q0BTA8-F1
#
_cell.length_a   1.000
_cell.length_b   1.000
_cell.length_c   1.000
_cell.angle_alpha   90.00
_cell.angle_beta   90.00
_cell.angle_gamma   90.00
#
_symmetry.space_group_name_H-M   'P 1'
#
loop_
_entity.id
_entity.type
_entity.pdbx_description
1 polymer ?
#
loop_
_entity_poly.entity_id
_entity_poly.type
_entity_poly.pdbx_seq_one_letter_code
_entity_poly.pdbx_strand_id
1 'polypeptide(L)'
;MNAPPTFESFLLYEGEKKIIKELDTKVTNAAIFTINKEDHTLGNMIRNQLLKDPNVLFAGYKVPHPLEHKFDAIKEKKEGGD
;
A
#
# COMPACT_ATOMS: atom_id res chain seq x y z
N MET A 1 8.89 -19.78 -23.11
CA MET A 1 8.46 -18.38 -22.92
C MET A 1 7.92 -18.30 -21.50
N ASN A 2 8.55 -17.52 -20.61
CA ASN A 2 8.25 -17.52 -19.16
C ASN A 2 7.52 -16.24 -18.72
N ALA A 3 6.85 -15.56 -19.64
CA ALA A 3 6.08 -14.37 -19.33
C ALA A 3 4.80 -14.76 -18.58
N PRO A 4 4.50 -14.13 -17.44
CA PRO A 4 3.22 -14.34 -16.78
C PRO A 4 2.06 -13.85 -17.66
N PRO A 5 0.85 -14.43 -17.50
CA PRO A 5 -0.33 -13.95 -18.20
C PRO A 5 -0.74 -12.55 -17.72
N THR A 6 -1.26 -11.73 -18.62
CA THR A 6 -1.54 -10.30 -18.35
C THR A 6 -2.60 -10.06 -17.28
N PHE A 7 -3.54 -10.99 -17.10
CA PHE A 7 -4.61 -10.87 -16.09
C PHE A 7 -4.08 -10.95 -14.65
N GLU A 8 -2.86 -11.47 -14.43
CA GLU A 8 -2.23 -11.50 -13.11
C GLU A 8 -2.00 -10.12 -12.51
N SER A 9 -2.08 -9.06 -13.33
CA SER A 9 -1.91 -7.68 -12.88
C SER A 9 -3.09 -7.12 -12.09
N PHE A 10 -4.31 -7.62 -12.34
CA PHE A 10 -5.54 -7.09 -11.73
C PHE A 10 -6.40 -8.16 -11.07
N LEU A 11 -6.25 -9.44 -11.45
CA LEU A 11 -7.04 -10.53 -10.88
C LEU A 11 -6.40 -11.02 -9.58
N LEU A 12 -7.18 -11.08 -8.51
CA LEU A 12 -6.79 -11.74 -7.26
C LEU A 12 -7.03 -13.24 -7.38
N TYR A 13 -6.05 -14.03 -6.97
CA TYR A 13 -6.20 -15.48 -6.87
C TYR A 13 -6.88 -15.91 -5.57
N GLU A 14 -7.34 -17.16 -5.53
CA GLU A 14 -7.97 -17.73 -4.35
C GLU A 14 -6.98 -17.70 -3.16
N GLY A 15 -7.42 -17.12 -2.04
CA GLY A 15 -6.58 -16.93 -0.84
C GLY A 15 -5.78 -15.62 -0.81
N GLU A 16 -5.67 -14.87 -1.92
CA GLU A 16 -5.03 -13.56 -1.92
C GLU A 16 -5.96 -12.48 -1.37
N LYS A 17 -5.51 -11.76 -0.35
CA LYS A 17 -6.21 -10.59 0.17
C LYS A 17 -5.89 -9.37 -0.66
N LYS A 18 -6.88 -8.53 -0.95
CA LYS A 18 -6.67 -7.23 -1.62
C LYS A 18 -5.76 -6.32 -0.81
N ILE A 19 -5.98 -6.27 0.50
CA ILE A 19 -5.28 -5.39 1.44
C ILE A 19 -4.79 -6.22 2.62
N ILE A 20 -3.52 -6.07 2.96
CA ILE A 20 -2.90 -6.64 4.14
C ILE A 20 -2.37 -5.46 4.96
N LYS A 21 -2.69 -5.42 6.26
CA LYS A 21 -2.23 -4.40 7.20
C LYS A 21 -1.26 -5.03 8.17
N GLU A 22 -0.10 -4.41 8.31
CA GLU A 22 0.92 -4.76 9.30
C GLU A 22 1.24 -3.51 10.11
N LEU A 23 1.35 -3.66 11.43
CA LEU A 23 1.78 -2.57 12.30
C LEU A 23 3.31 -2.47 12.24
N ASP A 24 3.84 -1.27 12.08
CA ASP A 24 5.29 -1.07 12.14
C ASP A 24 5.73 -1.14 13.62
N THR A 25 6.66 -2.04 13.91
CA THR A 25 7.19 -2.21 15.27
C THR A 25 8.31 -1.22 15.59
N LYS A 26 8.85 -0.53 14.57
CA LYS A 26 9.96 0.43 14.72
C LYS A 26 9.46 1.85 14.97
N VAL A 27 8.26 2.19 14.50
CA VAL A 27 7.66 3.52 14.60
C VAL A 27 6.29 3.42 15.24
N THR A 28 6.07 4.13 16.35
CA THR A 28 4.80 4.17 17.05
C THR A 28 3.71 4.77 16.15
N ASN A 29 2.49 4.22 16.20
CA ASN A 29 1.34 4.67 15.39
C ASN A 29 1.57 4.63 13.87
N ALA A 30 2.51 3.82 13.40
CA ALA A 30 2.72 3.55 11.99
C ALA A 30 2.16 2.18 11.58
N ALA A 31 1.65 2.11 10.35
CA ALA A 31 1.20 0.88 9.73
C ALA A 31 1.62 0.85 8.25
N ILE A 32 1.96 -0.34 7.79
CA ILE A 32 2.23 -0.67 6.40
C ILE A 32 1.01 -1.40 5.85
N PHE A 33 0.52 -0.93 4.72
CA PHE A 33 -0.58 -1.52 3.98
C PHE A 33 -0.02 -2.03 2.65
N THR A 34 -0.05 -3.34 2.43
CA THR A 34 0.24 -3.92 1.12
C THR A 34 -1.07 -4.08 0.36
N ILE A 35 -1.16 -3.44 -0.81
CA ILE A 35 -2.32 -3.51 -1.68
C ILE A 35 -1.92 -4.34 -2.91
N ASN A 36 -2.56 -5.49 -3.08
CA ASN A 36 -2.31 -6.41 -4.17
C ASN A 36 -3.11 -6.04 -5.42
N LYS A 37 -2.54 -6.34 -6.59
CA LYS A 37 -3.16 -6.14 -7.91
C LYS A 37 -3.54 -4.69 -8.16
N GLU A 38 -2.64 -3.78 -7.80
CA GLU A 38 -2.77 -2.33 -7.97
C GLU A 38 -1.40 -1.74 -8.30
N ASP A 39 -1.42 -0.50 -8.80
CA ASP A 39 -0.22 0.21 -9.25
C ASP A 39 -0.18 1.66 -8.73
N HIS A 40 0.64 2.49 -9.39
CA HIS A 40 0.82 3.91 -9.05
C HIS A 40 -0.47 4.72 -9.14
N THR A 41 -1.46 4.29 -9.91
CA THR A 41 -2.76 4.96 -10.06
C THR A 41 -3.43 5.09 -8.70
N LEU A 42 -3.61 3.97 -8.00
CA LEU A 42 -4.21 3.97 -6.67
C LEU A 42 -3.23 4.44 -5.60
N GLY A 43 -1.96 4.01 -5.67
CA GLY A 43 -0.94 4.37 -4.68
C GLY A 43 -0.74 5.89 -4.56
N ASN A 44 -0.64 6.60 -5.69
CA ASN A 44 -0.47 8.06 -5.69
C ASN A 44 -1.75 8.77 -5.22
N MET A 45 -2.93 8.29 -5.61
CA MET A 45 -4.20 8.86 -5.17
C MET A 45 -4.35 8.79 -3.65
N ILE A 46 -4.10 7.62 -3.05
CA ILE A 46 -4.17 7.41 -1.61
C ILE A 46 -3.14 8.26 -0.88
N ARG A 47 -1.88 8.27 -1.34
CA ARG A 47 -0.82 9.12 -0.76
C ARG A 47 -1.25 10.58 -0.72
N ASN A 48 -1.70 11.12 -1.85
CA ASN A 48 -2.09 12.53 -1.95
C ASN A 48 -3.29 12.87 -1.06
N GLN A 49 -4.20 11.92 -0.83
CA GLN A 49 -5.33 12.13 0.05
C GLN A 49 -4.92 12.04 1.54
N LEU A 50 -4.04 11.11 1.90
CA LEU A 50 -3.53 10.97 3.28
C LEU A 50 -2.71 12.20 3.70
N LEU A 51 -1.91 12.78 2.80
CA LEU A 51 -1.12 13.99 3.09
C LEU A 51 -1.97 15.23 3.36
N LYS A 52 -3.27 15.22 3.03
CA LYS A 52 -4.21 16.30 3.35
C LYS A 52 -4.80 16.19 4.75
N ASP A 53 -4.72 15.01 5.38
CA ASP A 53 -5.29 14.77 6.71
C ASP A 53 -4.35 15.35 7.79
N PRO A 54 -4.79 16.33 8.60
CA PRO A 54 -3.95 16.96 9.62
C PRO A 54 -3.52 15.98 10.73
N ASN A 55 -4.17 14.83 10.88
CA ASN A 55 -3.82 13.79 11.85
C ASN A 55 -2.74 12.83 11.32
N VAL A 56 -2.38 12.94 10.04
CA VAL A 56 -1.30 12.15 9.43
C VAL A 56 0.01 12.92 9.55
N LEU A 57 1.02 12.26 10.10
CA LEU A 57 2.38 12.82 10.19
C LEU A 57 3.18 12.48 8.94
N PHE A 58 3.05 11.24 8.46
CA PHE A 58 3.74 10.75 7.28
C PHE A 58 2.83 9.85 6.45
N ALA A 59 2.90 10.03 5.13
CA ALA A 59 2.31 9.11 4.16
C ALA A 59 3.23 8.95 2.95
N GLY A 60 3.50 7.71 2.58
CA GLY A 60 4.30 7.36 1.42
C GLY A 60 3.83 6.05 0.81
N TYR A 61 4.24 5.77 -0.42
CA TYR A 61 4.07 4.43 -1.00
C TYR A 61 5.27 4.07 -1.86
N LYS A 62 5.49 2.77 -2.05
CA LYS A 62 6.50 2.23 -2.96
C LYS A 62 5.95 1.02 -3.70
N VAL A 63 6.41 0.83 -4.94
CA VAL A 63 6.28 -0.44 -5.66
C VAL A 63 7.58 -1.20 -5.44
N PRO A 64 7.57 -2.34 -4.70
CA PRO A 64 8.81 -3.03 -4.33
C PRO A 64 9.61 -3.50 -5.54
N HIS A 65 8.90 -3.94 -6.59
CA HIS A 65 9.51 -4.40 -7.84
C HIS A 65 8.53 -4.19 -9.00
N PRO A 66 8.96 -3.70 -10.18
CA PRO A 66 8.05 -3.37 -11.29
C PRO A 66 7.34 -4.57 -11.91
N LEU A 67 7.86 -5.79 -11.74
CA LEU A 67 7.22 -7.03 -12.18
C LEU A 67 6.21 -7.59 -11.17
N GLU A 68 6.09 -6.98 -9.99
CA GLU A 68 5.09 -7.34 -8.99
C GLU A 68 3.97 -6.32 -8.99
N HIS A 69 2.74 -6.78 -9.22
CA HIS A 69 1.57 -5.93 -9.23
C HIS A 69 1.04 -5.71 -7.82
N LYS A 70 1.81 -4.95 -7.03
CA LYS A 70 1.42 -4.51 -5.68
C LYS A 70 2.16 -3.23 -5.30
N PHE A 71 1.62 -2.48 -4.35
CA PHE A 71 2.36 -1.42 -3.69
C PHE A 71 2.20 -1.49 -2.18
N ASP A 72 3.22 -1.00 -1.47
CA ASP A 72 3.20 -0.84 -0.02
C ASP A 72 2.99 0.64 0.29
N ALA A 73 1.90 0.97 0.99
CA ALA A 73 1.64 2.29 1.54
C ALA A 73 1.99 2.32 3.02
N ILE A 74 2.74 3.34 3.44
CA ILE A 74 3.11 3.59 4.83
C ILE A 74 2.31 4.79 5.31
N LYS A 75 1.64 4.65 6.47
CA LYS A 75 0.93 5.73 7.16
C LYS A 75 1.39 5.80 8.61
N GLU A 76 1.81 6.98 9.02
CA GLU A 76 2.10 7.33 10.42
C GLU A 76 1.10 8.40 10.89
N LYS A 77 0.43 8.14 12.02
CA LYS A 77 -0.50 9.09 12.65
C LYS A 77 0.20 9.83 13.79
N LYS A 78 -0.23 11.07 14.04
CA LYS A 78 0.14 11.82 15.26
C LYS A 78 -0.41 11.11 16.50
N GLU A 79 0.31 11.21 17.60
CA GLU A 79 -0.17 10.71 18.90
C GLU A 79 -1.47 11.42 19.31
N GLY A 80 -2.49 10.64 19.69
CA GLY A 80 -3.80 11.15 20.14
C GLY A 80 -4.85 11.41 19.04
N GLY A 81 -4.59 11.05 17.78
CA GLY A 81 -5.56 11.14 16.68
C GLY A 81 -6.28 9.81 16.42
N ASP A 82 -7.34 9.53 17.17
CA ASP A 82 -8.26 8.41 16.88
C ASP A 82 -9.06 8.66 15.59
#